data_AF-A0A9E3CUZ0-F1
#
_entry.id   AF-A0A9E3CUZ0-F1
#
_cell.length_a   1.000
_cell.length_b   1.000
_cell.length_c   1.000
_cell.angle_alpha   90.00
_cell.angle_beta   90.00
_cell.angle_gamma   90.00
#
_symmetry.space_group_name_H-M   'P 1'
#
loop_
_entity.id
_entity.type
_entity.pdbx_description
1 polymer ?
#
loop_
_entity_poly.entity_id
_entity_poly.type
_entity_poly.pdbx_seq_one_letter_code
_entity_poly.pdbx_strand_id
1 'polypeptide(L)'
;MEPDKDAIKQALGPLGTVPIEPYVEELARSQEIPRLAVGLCTVRYDDCADALRAALERAANGSLVDREDERLFFRALFIIGGRRDPMGFEPLLRLLRRPQDEVAYLLGDANPGHLPRIAAGMFNGDADALFDAILDPRLEDITRDSLLGAATFLAWEGRVERERMVAFLHRFESERLAADKDLTWFGWSQAVALLGLRDLEAAVLAAWQRGSMPDKIFERDEFTKDLARAERAPNDIQRFEDAHLGYIEDVVVALEDWILGDHFTDGDGDDDDEDIPDVDVLEDLGESLSPPGQPAFNPWRHVGRNDPCPCGSGKKAKRCCLAG
;
A
#
# COMPACT_ATOMS: atom_id res chain seq x y z
N MET A 1 10.03 13.12 12.74
CA MET A 1 9.66 14.07 13.81
C MET A 1 8.54 13.41 14.57
N GLU A 2 8.82 12.86 15.75
CA GLU A 2 7.79 12.23 16.57
C GLU A 2 6.74 13.29 16.91
N PRO A 3 5.46 13.06 16.63
CA PRO A 3 4.44 14.06 16.91
C PRO A 3 4.32 14.24 18.43
N ASP A 4 4.23 15.49 18.87
CA ASP A 4 4.06 15.83 20.28
C ASP A 4 2.81 15.15 20.84
N LYS A 5 3.01 14.20 21.76
CA LYS A 5 1.94 13.40 22.38
C LYS A 5 0.91 14.28 23.10
N ASP A 6 1.33 15.43 23.63
CA ASP A 6 0.43 16.35 24.31
C ASP A 6 -0.41 17.15 23.30
N ALA A 7 0.16 17.51 22.14
CA ALA A 7 -0.57 18.13 21.04
C ALA A 7 -1.59 17.17 20.41
N ILE A 8 -1.24 15.89 20.23
CA ILE A 8 -2.16 14.85 19.75
C ILE A 8 -3.31 14.66 20.74
N LYS A 9 -3.02 14.53 22.05
CA LYS A 9 -4.06 14.40 23.08
C LYS A 9 -4.99 15.60 23.10
N GLN A 10 -4.46 16.81 22.94
CA GLN A 10 -5.26 18.03 22.87
C GLN A 10 -6.16 18.06 21.61
N ALA A 11 -5.66 17.60 20.46
CA ALA A 11 -6.41 17.52 19.22
C ALA A 11 -7.52 16.45 19.25
N LEU A 12 -7.25 15.31 19.90
CA LEU A 12 -8.23 14.21 20.05
C LEU A 12 -9.35 14.52 21.06
N GLY A 13 -9.16 15.53 21.92
CA GLY A 13 -10.14 15.91 22.93
C GLY A 13 -10.55 14.71 23.81
N PRO A 14 -11.85 14.40 23.97
CA PRO A 14 -12.30 13.27 24.78
C PRO A 14 -11.70 11.92 24.37
N LEU A 15 -11.42 11.73 23.08
CA LEU A 15 -10.88 10.48 22.53
C LEU A 15 -9.39 10.25 22.87
N GLY A 16 -8.69 11.30 23.34
CA GLY A 16 -7.31 11.18 23.82
C GLY A 16 -7.19 10.50 25.19
N THR A 17 -8.31 10.31 25.89
CA THR A 17 -8.35 9.78 27.27
C THR A 17 -9.20 8.53 27.46
N VAL A 18 -9.93 8.09 26.43
CA VAL A 18 -10.71 6.84 26.50
C VAL A 18 -9.77 5.62 26.54
N PRO A 19 -10.19 4.51 27.17
CA PRO A 19 -9.47 3.24 27.04
C PRO A 19 -9.31 2.84 25.56
N ILE A 20 -8.16 2.29 25.17
CA ILE A 20 -7.88 1.91 23.78
C ILE A 20 -8.38 0.49 23.47
N GLU A 21 -8.50 -0.34 24.50
CA GLU A 21 -8.83 -1.76 24.42
C GLU A 21 -10.14 -2.04 23.67
N PRO A 22 -11.24 -1.27 23.86
CA PRO A 22 -12.46 -1.48 23.09
C PRO A 22 -12.28 -1.28 21.57
N TYR A 23 -11.37 -0.40 21.17
CA TYR A 23 -11.05 -0.16 19.76
C TYR A 23 -10.17 -1.27 19.19
N VAL A 24 -9.24 -1.81 19.98
CA VAL A 24 -8.49 -3.02 19.59
C VAL A 24 -9.43 -4.22 19.42
N GLU A 25 -10.40 -4.40 20.32
CA GLU A 25 -11.44 -5.43 20.16
C GLU A 25 -12.31 -5.20 18.91
N GLU A 26 -12.61 -3.94 18.58
CA GLU A 26 -13.35 -3.58 17.38
C GLU A 26 -12.58 -3.95 16.10
N LEU A 27 -11.25 -3.82 16.09
CA LEU A 27 -10.40 -4.30 14.98
C LEU A 27 -10.55 -5.82 14.75
N ALA A 28 -10.84 -6.61 15.78
CA ALA A 28 -11.03 -8.06 15.62
C ALA A 28 -12.46 -8.43 15.18
N ARG A 29 -13.47 -7.73 15.72
CA ARG A 29 -14.88 -8.13 15.62
C ARG A 29 -15.62 -7.54 14.43
N SER A 30 -15.28 -6.32 14.00
CA SER A 30 -16.01 -5.64 12.94
C SER A 30 -15.79 -6.31 11.59
N GLN A 31 -16.88 -6.60 10.87
CA GLN A 31 -16.80 -7.19 9.53
C GLN A 31 -16.29 -6.17 8.51
N GLU A 32 -16.89 -4.97 8.48
CA GLU A 32 -16.36 -3.83 7.73
C GLU A 32 -15.15 -3.21 8.43
N ILE A 33 -14.37 -2.39 7.71
CA ILE A 33 -13.25 -1.64 8.29
C ILE A 33 -13.78 -0.63 9.32
N PRO A 34 -13.45 -0.79 10.62
CA PRO A 34 -13.87 0.16 11.64
C PRO A 34 -12.96 1.39 11.58
N ARG A 35 -13.27 2.34 10.69
CA ARG A 35 -12.46 3.54 10.41
C ARG A 35 -12.00 4.27 11.68
N LEU A 36 -12.91 4.43 12.66
CA LEU A 36 -12.61 5.08 13.93
C LEU A 36 -11.59 4.28 14.75
N ALA A 37 -11.76 2.96 14.86
CA ALA A 37 -10.84 2.11 15.61
C ALA A 37 -9.46 2.05 14.95
N VAL A 38 -9.40 1.93 13.62
CA VAL A 38 -8.16 1.99 12.84
C VAL A 38 -7.46 3.33 13.06
N GLY A 39 -8.18 4.45 12.89
CA GLY A 39 -7.65 5.79 13.09
C GLY A 39 -7.14 6.03 14.52
N LEU A 40 -7.90 5.61 15.53
CA LEU A 40 -7.48 5.73 16.94
C LEU A 40 -6.27 4.87 17.27
N CYS A 41 -6.24 3.61 16.83
CA CYS A 41 -5.09 2.72 17.04
C CYS A 41 -3.85 3.19 16.26
N THR A 42 -4.03 3.90 15.14
CA THR A 42 -2.92 4.52 14.40
C THR A 42 -2.37 5.73 15.15
N VAL A 43 -3.24 6.65 15.59
CA VAL A 43 -2.82 7.88 16.28
C VAL A 43 -2.29 7.60 17.68
N ARG A 44 -2.87 6.64 18.39
CA ARG A 44 -2.48 6.21 19.74
C ARG A 44 -1.74 4.87 19.74
N TYR A 45 -0.91 4.66 18.71
CA TYR A 45 -0.20 3.41 18.48
C TYR A 45 0.52 2.87 19.72
N ASP A 46 1.21 3.72 20.46
CA ASP A 46 1.96 3.31 21.66
C ASP A 46 1.07 2.66 22.74
N ASP A 47 -0.22 2.99 22.79
CA ASP A 47 -1.16 2.43 23.76
C ASP A 47 -1.63 1.02 23.36
N CYS A 48 -1.52 0.64 22.08
CA CYS A 48 -1.97 -0.65 21.56
C CYS A 48 -0.89 -1.47 20.83
N ALA A 49 0.33 -0.97 20.71
CA ALA A 49 1.42 -1.59 19.95
C ALA A 49 1.67 -3.04 20.36
N ASP A 50 1.70 -3.33 21.67
CA ASP A 50 1.93 -4.69 22.16
C ASP A 50 0.84 -5.67 21.73
N ALA A 51 -0.43 -5.25 21.72
CA ALA A 51 -1.54 -6.08 21.28
C ALA A 51 -1.48 -6.34 19.76
N LEU A 52 -1.17 -5.32 18.97
CA LEU A 52 -1.04 -5.43 17.52
C LEU A 52 0.17 -6.29 17.11
N ARG A 53 1.33 -6.07 17.73
CA ARG A 53 2.53 -6.92 17.55
C ARG A 53 2.26 -8.36 17.96
N ALA A 54 1.53 -8.59 19.05
CA ALA A 54 1.16 -9.94 19.45
C ALA A 54 0.28 -10.64 18.41
N ALA A 55 -0.57 -9.92 17.69
CA ALA A 55 -1.34 -10.50 16.58
C ALA A 55 -0.44 -10.90 15.40
N LEU A 56 0.49 -10.04 15.01
CA LEU A 56 1.53 -10.36 14.01
C LEU A 56 2.38 -11.56 14.43
N GLU A 57 2.74 -11.67 15.71
CA GLU A 57 3.48 -12.83 16.21
C GLU A 57 2.68 -14.12 16.22
N ARG A 58 1.38 -14.08 16.51
CA ARG A 58 0.54 -15.27 16.37
C ARG A 58 0.48 -15.71 14.91
N ALA A 59 0.34 -14.78 13.98
CA ALA A 59 0.36 -15.09 12.54
C ALA A 59 1.70 -15.70 12.11
N ALA A 60 2.82 -15.07 12.46
CA ALA A 60 4.16 -15.57 12.13
C ALA A 60 4.42 -16.99 12.68
N ASN A 61 3.86 -17.32 13.85
CA ASN A 61 3.99 -18.63 14.48
C ASN A 61 2.91 -19.64 14.04
N GLY A 62 1.91 -19.24 13.25
CA GLY A 62 0.81 -20.12 12.84
C GLY A 62 -0.15 -20.48 13.95
N SER A 63 -0.33 -19.58 14.90
CA SER A 63 -1.15 -19.79 16.09
C SER A 63 -2.36 -18.86 16.13
N LEU A 64 -2.80 -18.33 15.00
CA LEU A 64 -4.12 -17.68 14.88
C LEU A 64 -5.20 -18.75 15.09
N VAL A 65 -6.21 -18.44 15.89
CA VAL A 65 -7.18 -19.45 16.35
C VAL A 65 -8.53 -19.40 15.65
N ASP A 66 -8.93 -18.23 15.14
CA ASP A 66 -10.22 -18.00 14.51
C ASP A 66 -10.23 -16.77 13.58
N ARG A 67 -11.40 -16.49 12.99
CA ARG A 67 -11.64 -15.36 12.09
C ARG A 67 -11.49 -13.99 12.74
N GLU A 68 -11.67 -13.86 14.06
CA GLU A 68 -11.44 -12.60 14.75
C GLU A 68 -9.94 -12.34 14.88
N ASP A 69 -9.16 -13.37 15.19
CA ASP A 69 -7.71 -13.33 15.26
C ASP A 69 -7.08 -13.00 13.89
N GLU A 70 -7.58 -13.60 12.81
CA GLU A 70 -7.18 -13.28 11.43
C GLU A 70 -7.45 -11.82 11.06
N ARG A 71 -8.67 -11.31 11.32
CA ARG A 71 -9.01 -9.90 11.05
C ARG A 71 -8.18 -8.92 11.86
N LEU A 72 -7.96 -9.23 13.13
CA LEU A 72 -7.10 -8.41 13.99
C LEU A 72 -5.68 -8.38 13.44
N PHE A 73 -5.11 -9.54 13.10
CA PHE A 73 -3.78 -9.63 12.49
C PHE A 73 -3.70 -8.78 11.23
N PHE A 74 -4.64 -8.94 10.30
CA PHE A 74 -4.60 -8.25 9.02
C PHE A 74 -4.60 -6.72 9.20
N ARG A 75 -5.50 -6.20 10.04
CA ARG A 75 -5.56 -4.76 10.35
C ARG A 75 -4.33 -4.29 11.12
N ALA A 76 -3.84 -5.11 12.06
CA ALA A 76 -2.60 -4.83 12.79
C ALA A 76 -1.42 -4.68 11.85
N LEU A 77 -1.30 -5.53 10.82
CA LEU A 77 -0.21 -5.49 9.86
C LEU A 77 -0.10 -4.12 9.17
N PHE A 78 -1.22 -3.57 8.69
CA PHE A 78 -1.25 -2.24 8.07
C PHE A 78 -0.95 -1.12 9.08
N ILE A 79 -1.48 -1.21 10.30
CA ILE A 79 -1.22 -0.21 11.34
C ILE A 79 0.27 -0.20 11.71
N ILE A 80 0.86 -1.36 12.02
CA ILE A 80 2.28 -1.50 12.37
C ILE A 80 3.15 -0.96 11.22
N GLY A 81 2.80 -1.28 9.96
CA GLY A 81 3.50 -0.82 8.76
C GLY A 81 3.43 0.70 8.58
N GLY A 82 2.23 1.29 8.66
CA GLY A 82 2.05 2.75 8.56
C GLY A 82 2.60 3.54 9.75
N ARG A 83 2.69 2.91 10.92
CA ARG A 83 3.37 3.48 12.09
C ARG A 83 4.88 3.27 12.08
N ARG A 84 5.40 2.57 11.07
CA ARG A 84 6.81 2.34 10.80
C ARG A 84 7.55 1.70 11.97
N ASP A 85 6.92 0.71 12.57
CA ASP A 85 7.44 0.06 13.75
C ASP A 85 8.46 -1.04 13.38
N PRO A 86 9.75 -0.87 13.72
CA PRO A 86 10.81 -1.79 13.31
C PRO A 86 10.69 -3.17 13.99
N MET A 87 9.93 -3.29 15.09
CA MET A 87 9.73 -4.58 15.75
C MET A 87 8.86 -5.54 14.93
N GLY A 88 8.18 -5.05 13.89
CA GLY A 88 7.40 -5.88 12.98
C GLY A 88 8.23 -6.60 11.91
N PHE A 89 9.49 -6.21 11.66
CA PHE A 89 10.26 -6.71 10.52
C PHE A 89 10.54 -8.21 10.55
N GLU A 90 11.16 -8.69 11.62
CA GLU A 90 11.48 -10.10 11.79
C GLU A 90 10.21 -10.97 11.81
N PRO A 91 9.15 -10.62 12.57
CA PRO A 91 7.84 -11.27 12.47
C PRO A 91 7.30 -11.37 11.04
N LEU A 92 7.33 -10.28 10.28
CA LEU A 92 6.87 -10.25 8.89
C LEU A 92 7.67 -11.23 8.03
N LEU A 93 9.01 -11.20 8.12
CA LEU A 93 9.84 -12.13 7.34
C LEU A 93 9.65 -13.60 7.73
N ARG A 94 9.24 -13.89 8.96
CA ARG A 94 8.86 -15.26 9.37
C ARG A 94 7.50 -15.65 8.85
N LEU A 95 6.52 -14.75 8.91
CA LEU A 95 5.19 -14.93 8.32
C LEU A 95 5.30 -15.27 6.82
N LEU A 96 6.08 -14.51 6.05
CA LEU A 96 6.24 -14.74 4.59
C LEU A 96 6.91 -16.08 4.24
N ARG A 97 7.54 -16.76 5.21
CA ARG A 97 8.14 -18.09 5.04
C ARG A 97 7.22 -19.25 5.43
N ARG A 98 5.99 -18.95 5.85
CA ARG A 98 4.95 -19.96 6.12
C ARG A 98 4.50 -20.63 4.81
N PRO A 99 3.71 -21.73 4.89
CA PRO A 99 3.10 -22.33 3.71
C PRO A 99 2.40 -21.27 2.84
N GLN A 100 2.64 -21.31 1.53
CA GLN A 100 2.25 -20.23 0.63
C GLN A 100 0.73 -20.06 0.52
N ASP A 101 -0.02 -21.17 0.56
CA ASP A 101 -1.48 -21.18 0.62
C ASP A 101 -2.02 -20.42 1.83
N GLU A 102 -1.32 -20.50 2.96
CA GLU A 102 -1.68 -19.76 4.17
C GLU A 102 -1.29 -18.30 4.10
N VAL A 103 -0.11 -17.98 3.55
CA VAL A 103 0.31 -16.58 3.36
C VAL A 103 -0.65 -15.87 2.43
N ALA A 104 -1.00 -16.48 1.30
CA ALA A 104 -2.00 -15.97 0.36
C ALA A 104 -3.37 -15.79 1.03
N TYR A 105 -3.83 -16.79 1.80
CA TYR A 105 -5.08 -16.65 2.54
C TYR A 105 -5.08 -15.49 3.56
N LEU A 106 -3.98 -15.31 4.29
CA LEU A 106 -3.88 -14.31 5.37
C LEU A 106 -3.65 -12.88 4.86
N LEU A 107 -2.93 -12.72 3.75
CA LEU A 107 -2.66 -11.41 3.15
C LEU A 107 -3.70 -11.03 2.08
N GLY A 108 -4.66 -11.92 1.81
CA GLY A 108 -5.50 -11.91 0.61
C GLY A 108 -4.71 -12.30 -0.62
N ASP A 109 -5.37 -12.41 -1.77
CA ASP A 109 -4.69 -12.30 -3.06
C ASP A 109 -3.97 -10.95 -3.05
N ALA A 110 -2.72 -10.99 -2.59
CA ALA A 110 -2.10 -9.84 -1.98
C ALA A 110 -1.98 -8.80 -3.07
N ASN A 111 -2.69 -7.67 -2.94
CA ASN A 111 -2.46 -6.55 -3.84
C ASN A 111 -0.95 -6.24 -3.75
N PRO A 112 -0.17 -6.49 -4.84
CA PRO A 112 1.28 -6.38 -4.80
C PRO A 112 1.75 -4.97 -4.45
N GLY A 113 0.87 -3.97 -4.50
CA GLY A 113 1.16 -2.59 -4.08
C GLY A 113 1.25 -2.35 -2.57
N HIS A 114 0.71 -3.22 -1.69
CA HIS A 114 0.72 -2.93 -0.24
C HIS A 114 1.89 -3.56 0.51
N LEU A 115 2.24 -4.81 0.21
CA LEU A 115 3.36 -5.49 0.86
C LEU A 115 4.70 -4.72 0.79
N PRO A 116 5.14 -4.12 -0.34
CA PRO A 116 6.37 -3.32 -0.36
C PRO A 116 6.32 -2.16 0.64
N ARG A 117 5.15 -1.53 0.80
CA ARG A 117 4.96 -0.37 1.68
C ARG A 117 4.93 -0.77 3.16
N ILE A 118 4.31 -1.92 3.46
CA ILE A 118 4.33 -2.52 4.80
C ILE A 118 5.76 -2.90 5.19
N ALA A 119 6.47 -3.61 4.31
CA ALA A 119 7.85 -4.04 4.54
C ALA A 119 8.80 -2.84 4.70
N ALA A 120 8.68 -1.82 3.87
CA ALA A 120 9.45 -0.58 4.00
C ALA A 120 9.17 0.14 5.33
N GLY A 121 7.91 0.22 5.73
CA GLY A 121 7.49 0.78 7.01
C GLY A 121 8.13 0.04 8.19
N MET A 122 8.06 -1.29 8.20
CA MET A 122 8.59 -2.11 9.28
C MET A 122 10.11 -2.30 9.23
N PHE A 123 10.81 -1.89 8.18
CA PHE A 123 12.25 -2.14 8.04
C PHE A 123 13.04 -1.68 9.28
N ASN A 124 13.85 -2.56 9.85
CA ASN A 124 14.58 -2.32 11.10
C ASN A 124 16.07 -1.96 10.91
N GLY A 125 16.54 -1.86 9.67
CA GLY A 125 17.96 -1.63 9.34
C GLY A 125 18.73 -2.89 8.93
N ASP A 126 18.15 -4.08 9.08
CA ASP A 126 18.79 -5.34 8.69
C ASP A 126 18.64 -5.60 7.19
N ALA A 127 19.50 -4.97 6.40
CA ALA A 127 19.52 -5.14 4.94
C ALA A 127 19.93 -6.57 4.52
N ASP A 128 20.72 -7.29 5.33
CA ASP A 128 21.10 -8.67 5.00
C ASP A 128 19.88 -9.59 5.10
N ALA A 129 19.08 -9.47 6.17
CA ALA A 129 17.84 -10.24 6.29
C ALA A 129 16.84 -9.92 5.17
N LEU A 130 16.79 -8.67 4.70
CA LEU A 130 15.96 -8.27 3.56
C LEU A 130 16.44 -8.92 2.25
N PHE A 131 17.73 -8.82 1.94
CA PHE A 131 18.31 -9.43 0.74
C PHE A 131 18.22 -10.96 0.77
N ASP A 132 18.46 -11.59 1.91
CA ASP A 132 18.30 -13.03 2.08
C ASP A 132 16.85 -13.47 1.83
N ALA A 133 15.86 -12.67 2.23
CA ALA A 133 14.45 -12.94 1.94
C ALA A 133 14.13 -12.78 0.45
N ILE A 134 14.66 -11.76 -0.23
CA ILE A 134 14.49 -11.57 -1.69
C ILE A 134 15.07 -12.74 -2.49
N LEU A 135 16.08 -13.43 -1.96
CA LEU A 135 16.73 -14.58 -2.60
C LEU A 135 16.18 -15.93 -2.15
N ASP A 136 15.21 -15.97 -1.23
CA ASP A 136 14.73 -17.20 -0.61
C ASP A 136 13.73 -17.93 -1.54
N PRO A 137 14.10 -19.06 -2.18
CA PRO A 137 13.24 -19.73 -3.15
C PRO A 137 11.98 -20.36 -2.51
N ARG A 138 11.85 -20.32 -1.19
CA ARG A 138 10.66 -20.78 -0.47
C ARG A 138 9.51 -19.78 -0.49
N LEU A 139 9.81 -18.49 -0.75
CA LEU A 139 8.80 -17.44 -0.93
C LEU A 139 8.27 -17.51 -2.36
N GLU A 140 7.01 -17.13 -2.59
CA GLU A 140 6.53 -16.87 -3.94
C GLU A 140 7.29 -15.73 -4.61
N ASP A 141 7.38 -15.76 -5.94
CA ASP A 141 8.11 -14.75 -6.71
C ASP A 141 7.50 -13.36 -6.57
N ILE A 142 6.17 -13.24 -6.49
CA ILE A 142 5.46 -11.98 -6.20
C ILE A 142 5.83 -11.39 -4.83
N THR A 143 6.05 -12.25 -3.83
CA THR A 143 6.48 -11.83 -2.49
C THR A 143 7.92 -11.32 -2.53
N ARG A 144 8.81 -12.01 -3.23
CA ARG A 144 10.21 -11.58 -3.38
C ARG A 144 10.32 -10.30 -4.20
N ASP A 145 9.50 -10.14 -5.23
CA ASP A 145 9.37 -8.92 -6.01
C ASP A 145 8.93 -7.74 -5.14
N SER A 146 7.90 -7.93 -4.31
CA SER A 146 7.44 -6.93 -3.33
C SER A 146 8.56 -6.52 -2.34
N LEU A 147 9.32 -7.48 -1.83
CA LEU A 147 10.45 -7.20 -0.94
C LEU A 147 11.58 -6.45 -1.67
N LEU A 148 11.81 -6.75 -2.95
CA LEU A 148 12.76 -6.03 -3.79
C LEU A 148 12.30 -4.59 -4.06
N GLY A 149 11.01 -4.37 -4.28
CA GLY A 149 10.41 -3.04 -4.33
C GLY A 149 10.65 -2.25 -3.04
N ALA A 150 10.42 -2.87 -1.88
CA ALA A 150 10.73 -2.25 -0.59
C ALA A 150 12.21 -1.90 -0.45
N ALA A 151 13.12 -2.82 -0.79
CA ALA A 151 14.56 -2.58 -0.76
C ALA A 151 14.99 -1.42 -1.68
N THR A 152 14.36 -1.32 -2.86
CA THR A 152 14.60 -0.25 -3.83
C THR A 152 14.20 1.12 -3.26
N PHE A 153 13.01 1.24 -2.68
CA PHE A 153 12.57 2.48 -2.04
C PHE A 153 13.45 2.84 -0.84
N LEU A 154 13.79 1.87 0.01
CA LEU A 154 14.66 2.08 1.18
C LEU A 154 16.07 2.50 0.78
N ALA A 155 16.60 2.00 -0.34
CA ALA A 155 17.89 2.42 -0.88
C ALA A 155 17.86 3.85 -1.43
N TRP A 156 16.75 4.25 -2.06
CA TRP A 156 16.54 5.62 -2.51
C TRP A 156 16.43 6.61 -1.34
N GLU A 157 15.70 6.25 -0.29
CA GLU A 157 15.57 7.07 0.93
C GLU A 157 16.86 7.09 1.77
N GLY A 158 17.79 6.17 1.50
CA GLY A 158 19.06 6.06 2.22
C GLY A 158 18.99 5.27 3.54
N ARG A 159 17.93 4.48 3.75
CA ARG A 159 17.81 3.52 4.85
C ARG A 159 18.54 2.21 4.56
N VAL A 160 18.69 1.86 3.28
CA VAL A 160 19.62 0.84 2.80
C VAL A 160 20.79 1.55 2.10
N GLU A 161 22.02 1.14 2.39
CA GLU A 161 23.22 1.74 1.81
C GLU A 161 23.23 1.53 0.29
N ARG A 162 23.36 2.62 -0.48
CA ARG A 162 23.26 2.59 -1.96
C ARG A 162 24.26 1.61 -2.57
N GLU A 163 25.49 1.60 -2.07
CA GLU A 163 26.56 0.71 -2.55
C GLU A 163 26.18 -0.77 -2.39
N ARG A 164 25.50 -1.13 -1.29
CA ARG A 164 25.04 -2.50 -1.07
C ARG A 164 23.90 -2.87 -2.00
N MET A 165 22.94 -1.98 -2.20
CA MET A 165 21.85 -2.22 -3.16
C MET A 165 22.39 -2.39 -4.59
N VAL A 166 23.31 -1.53 -5.02
CA VAL A 166 23.96 -1.65 -6.33
C VAL A 166 24.72 -2.96 -6.45
N ALA A 167 25.52 -3.34 -5.45
CA ALA A 167 26.23 -4.61 -5.44
C ALA A 167 25.28 -5.81 -5.50
N PHE A 168 24.15 -5.76 -4.78
CA PHE A 168 23.11 -6.77 -4.82
C PHE A 168 22.52 -6.92 -6.23
N LEU A 169 22.14 -5.82 -6.90
CA LEU A 169 21.56 -5.86 -8.25
C LEU A 169 22.55 -6.39 -9.31
N HIS A 170 23.84 -6.02 -9.22
CA HIS A 170 24.89 -6.59 -10.07
C HIS A 170 25.07 -8.10 -9.84
N ARG A 171 25.05 -8.52 -8.58
CA ARG A 171 25.15 -9.94 -8.21
C ARG A 171 23.94 -10.74 -8.68
N PHE A 172 22.73 -10.19 -8.52
CA PHE A 172 21.48 -10.81 -8.94
C PHE A 172 21.51 -11.22 -10.41
N GLU A 173 21.99 -10.32 -11.27
CA GLU A 173 22.10 -10.59 -12.70
C GLU A 173 23.23 -11.55 -13.04
N SER A 174 24.43 -11.28 -12.54
CA SER A 174 25.64 -12.04 -12.90
C SER A 174 25.64 -13.48 -12.39
N GLU A 175 25.08 -13.73 -11.20
CA GLU A 175 24.93 -15.07 -10.62
C GLU A 175 23.59 -15.72 -10.98
N ARG A 176 22.69 -15.02 -11.66
CA ARG A 176 21.34 -15.47 -12.03
C ARG A 176 20.57 -16.01 -10.83
N LEU A 177 20.33 -15.14 -9.85
CA LEU A 177 19.75 -15.53 -8.56
C LEU A 177 18.25 -15.84 -8.58
N ALA A 178 17.59 -15.72 -9.73
CA ALA A 178 16.20 -16.13 -9.95
C ALA A 178 16.05 -16.97 -11.21
N ALA A 179 15.03 -17.84 -11.22
CA ALA A 179 14.69 -18.66 -12.39
C ALA A 179 14.26 -17.78 -13.58
N ASP A 180 14.29 -18.32 -14.80
CA ASP A 180 13.71 -17.60 -15.94
C ASP A 180 12.18 -17.50 -15.76
N LYS A 181 11.62 -16.34 -16.12
CA LYS A 181 10.20 -15.96 -15.98
C LYS A 181 9.72 -15.74 -14.54
N ASP A 182 10.64 -15.74 -13.59
CA ASP A 182 10.38 -15.35 -12.21
C ASP A 182 10.02 -13.86 -12.13
N LEU A 183 8.96 -13.51 -11.39
CA LEU A 183 8.58 -12.10 -11.23
C LEU A 183 9.69 -11.24 -10.65
N THR A 184 10.64 -11.78 -9.87
CA THR A 184 11.76 -10.99 -9.34
C THR A 184 12.66 -10.37 -10.41
N TRP A 185 12.70 -10.91 -11.64
CA TRP A 185 13.39 -10.24 -12.74
C TRP A 185 12.75 -8.90 -13.11
N PHE A 186 11.41 -8.79 -12.96
CA PHE A 186 10.71 -7.52 -13.11
C PHE A 186 11.18 -6.52 -12.08
N GLY A 187 11.02 -6.82 -10.79
CA GLY A 187 11.42 -5.95 -9.70
C GLY A 187 12.89 -5.56 -9.79
N TRP A 188 13.75 -6.47 -10.27
CA TRP A 188 15.15 -6.15 -10.54
C TRP A 188 15.29 -5.10 -11.65
N SER A 189 14.60 -5.24 -12.78
CA SER A 189 14.63 -4.23 -13.84
C SER A 189 14.03 -2.88 -13.39
N GLN A 190 12.95 -2.92 -12.61
CA GLN A 190 12.30 -1.74 -12.07
C GLN A 190 13.22 -1.04 -11.06
N ALA A 191 13.93 -1.80 -10.21
CA ALA A 191 14.93 -1.27 -9.30
C ALA A 191 16.07 -0.57 -10.04
N VAL A 192 16.57 -1.17 -11.12
CA VAL A 192 17.60 -0.56 -11.99
C VAL A 192 17.11 0.79 -12.56
N ALA A 193 15.88 0.83 -13.08
CA ALA A 193 15.29 2.04 -13.64
C ALA A 193 15.08 3.12 -12.55
N LEU A 194 14.38 2.78 -11.46
CA LEU A 194 14.03 3.71 -10.38
C LEU A 194 15.24 4.27 -9.64
N LEU A 195 16.34 3.50 -9.53
CA LEU A 195 17.58 3.97 -8.89
C LEU A 195 18.53 4.70 -9.85
N GLY A 196 18.18 4.80 -11.13
CA GLY A 196 18.98 5.49 -12.14
C GLY A 196 20.27 4.77 -12.51
N LEU A 197 20.30 3.44 -12.49
CA LEU A 197 21.51 2.62 -12.64
C LEU A 197 21.81 2.32 -14.12
N ARG A 198 22.28 3.35 -14.83
CA ARG A 198 22.59 3.29 -16.26
C ARG A 198 23.56 2.18 -16.65
N ASP A 199 24.50 1.85 -15.77
CA ASP A 199 25.50 0.81 -15.97
C ASP A 199 24.89 -0.60 -16.11
N LEU A 200 23.69 -0.82 -15.56
CA LEU A 200 22.97 -2.10 -15.66
C LEU A 200 22.00 -2.18 -16.85
N GLU A 201 21.81 -1.11 -17.63
CA GLU A 201 20.89 -1.10 -18.79
C GLU A 201 21.17 -2.23 -19.79
N ALA A 202 22.44 -2.43 -20.15
CA ALA A 202 22.83 -3.48 -21.09
C ALA A 202 22.49 -4.88 -20.55
N ALA A 203 22.64 -5.09 -19.24
CA ALA A 203 22.31 -6.33 -18.57
C ALA A 203 20.79 -6.57 -18.56
N VAL A 204 20.01 -5.51 -18.36
CA VAL A 204 18.54 -5.56 -18.44
C VAL A 204 18.08 -5.95 -19.85
N LEU A 205 18.63 -5.32 -20.89
CA LEU A 205 18.31 -5.66 -22.28
C LEU A 205 18.70 -7.11 -22.63
N ALA A 206 19.84 -7.59 -22.11
CA ALA A 206 20.24 -8.98 -22.25
C ALA A 206 19.29 -9.95 -21.53
N ALA A 207 18.75 -9.56 -20.36
CA ALA A 207 17.75 -10.32 -19.61
C ALA A 207 16.45 -10.52 -20.39
N TRP A 208 16.00 -9.49 -21.09
CA TRP A 208 14.88 -9.61 -22.01
C TRP A 208 15.18 -10.53 -23.20
N GLN A 209 16.33 -10.36 -23.85
CA GLN A 209 16.68 -11.14 -25.04
C GLN A 209 16.78 -12.65 -24.77
N ARG A 210 17.21 -13.02 -23.55
CA ARG A 210 17.34 -14.42 -23.12
C ARG A 210 16.07 -15.00 -22.51
N GLY A 211 14.99 -14.23 -22.38
CA GLY A 211 13.69 -14.69 -21.86
C GLY A 211 13.63 -14.87 -20.34
N SER A 212 14.47 -14.14 -19.59
CA SER A 212 14.41 -14.19 -18.12
C SER A 212 13.20 -13.44 -17.54
N MET A 213 12.64 -12.48 -18.30
CA MET A 213 11.48 -11.68 -17.89
C MET A 213 10.16 -12.40 -18.24
N PRO A 214 9.12 -12.33 -17.39
CA PRO A 214 7.75 -12.75 -17.75
C PRO A 214 7.21 -12.12 -19.05
N ASP A 215 6.41 -12.84 -19.83
CA ASP A 215 6.04 -12.42 -21.20
C ASP A 215 4.94 -11.32 -21.28
N LYS A 216 4.16 -11.10 -20.21
CA LYS A 216 2.88 -10.35 -20.24
C LYS A 216 2.88 -9.01 -19.48
N ILE A 217 4.00 -8.58 -18.90
CA ILE A 217 4.00 -7.46 -17.93
C ILE A 217 4.87 -6.28 -18.42
N PHE A 218 5.60 -6.38 -19.54
CA PHE A 218 6.69 -5.42 -19.82
C PHE A 218 6.72 -4.79 -21.21
N GLU A 219 6.89 -3.48 -21.20
CA GLU A 219 7.34 -2.71 -22.36
C GLU A 219 8.77 -2.19 -22.12
N ARG A 220 9.70 -2.52 -23.04
CA ARG A 220 11.09 -2.01 -23.01
C ARG A 220 11.15 -0.47 -23.03
N ASP A 221 10.15 0.15 -23.63
CA ASP A 221 10.02 1.60 -23.71
C ASP A 221 9.72 2.23 -22.35
N GLU A 222 8.96 1.55 -21.48
CA GLU A 222 8.69 2.01 -20.11
C GLU A 222 9.96 2.03 -19.27
N PHE A 223 10.72 0.93 -19.27
CA PHE A 223 12.03 0.86 -18.58
C PHE A 223 12.96 2.01 -19.00
N THR A 224 13.05 2.28 -20.30
CA THR A 224 13.92 3.34 -20.83
C THR A 224 13.45 4.73 -20.38
N LYS A 225 12.13 4.97 -20.36
CA LYS A 225 11.52 6.22 -19.88
C LYS A 225 11.78 6.42 -18.39
N ASP A 226 11.59 5.38 -17.58
CA ASP A 226 11.76 5.43 -16.13
C ASP A 226 13.22 5.66 -15.73
N LEU A 227 14.15 4.95 -16.38
CA LEU A 227 15.58 5.15 -16.19
C LEU A 227 15.99 6.59 -16.52
N ALA A 228 15.53 7.13 -17.67
CA ALA A 228 15.80 8.50 -18.04
C ALA A 228 15.11 9.52 -17.11
N ARG A 229 13.94 9.19 -16.53
CA ARG A 229 13.24 10.03 -15.55
C ARG A 229 14.02 10.07 -14.23
N ALA A 230 14.54 8.92 -13.77
CA ALA A 230 15.37 8.83 -12.57
C ALA A 230 16.68 9.63 -12.70
N GLU A 231 17.35 9.59 -13.85
CA GLU A 231 18.56 10.39 -14.09
C GLU A 231 18.29 11.90 -14.07
N ARG A 232 17.14 12.33 -14.61
CA ARG A 232 16.74 13.75 -14.64
C ARG A 232 16.29 14.26 -13.27
N ALA A 233 15.62 13.41 -12.49
CA ALA A 233 15.01 13.78 -11.22
C ALA A 233 15.29 12.72 -10.14
N PRO A 234 16.55 12.58 -9.70
CA PRO A 234 16.95 11.49 -8.78
C PRO A 234 16.26 11.56 -7.42
N ASN A 235 15.81 12.75 -6.99
CA ASN A 235 15.14 12.96 -5.70
C ASN A 235 13.61 13.08 -5.84
N ASP A 236 13.04 12.79 -7.01
CA ASP A 236 11.57 12.82 -7.22
C ASP A 236 10.92 11.54 -6.64
N ILE A 237 10.16 11.71 -5.56
CA ILE A 237 9.42 10.62 -4.91
C ILE A 237 8.27 10.10 -5.77
N GLN A 238 7.70 10.93 -6.65
CA GLN A 238 6.57 10.54 -7.48
C GLN A 238 6.88 9.31 -8.33
N ARG A 239 8.15 9.12 -8.72
CA ARG A 239 8.63 7.92 -9.44
C ARG A 239 8.38 6.62 -8.67
N PHE A 240 8.48 6.67 -7.34
CA PHE A 240 8.22 5.53 -6.47
C PHE A 240 6.72 5.37 -6.20
N GLU A 241 6.01 6.48 -6.01
CA GLU A 241 4.55 6.46 -5.82
C GLU A 241 3.81 5.90 -7.04
N ASP A 242 4.22 6.27 -8.25
CA ASP A 242 3.69 5.72 -9.51
C ASP A 242 3.93 4.20 -9.62
N ALA A 243 5.00 3.70 -8.99
CA ALA A 243 5.32 2.27 -8.88
C ALA A 243 4.71 1.61 -7.63
N HIS A 244 3.81 2.29 -6.91
CA HIS A 244 3.19 1.84 -5.65
C HIS A 244 4.20 1.54 -4.53
N LEU A 245 5.38 2.15 -4.58
CA LEU A 245 6.43 2.05 -3.56
C LEU A 245 6.42 3.27 -2.65
N GLY A 246 6.74 3.07 -1.37
CA GLY A 246 6.80 4.15 -0.39
C GLY A 246 6.31 3.70 0.97
N TYR A 247 5.82 4.65 1.77
CA TYR A 247 5.21 4.36 3.06
C TYR A 247 3.69 4.33 2.97
N ILE A 248 3.05 3.70 3.95
CA ILE A 248 1.63 3.90 4.22
C ILE A 248 1.50 5.19 5.03
N GLU A 249 0.99 6.25 4.40
CA GLU A 249 0.75 7.54 5.05
C GLU A 249 -0.64 7.60 5.71
N ASP A 250 -1.64 6.97 5.09
CA ASP A 250 -2.98 6.82 5.63
C ASP A 250 -3.36 5.34 5.68
N VAL A 251 -3.41 4.81 6.91
CA VAL A 251 -3.72 3.39 7.17
C VAL A 251 -5.17 3.06 6.86
N VAL A 252 -6.10 3.99 7.06
CA VAL A 252 -7.52 3.76 6.76
C VAL A 252 -7.71 3.65 5.26
N VAL A 253 -7.16 4.60 4.50
CA VAL A 253 -7.24 4.58 3.03
C VAL A 253 -6.54 3.34 2.47
N ALA A 254 -5.36 2.98 2.99
CA ALA A 254 -4.65 1.78 2.52
C ALA A 254 -5.43 0.48 2.78
N LEU A 255 -6.16 0.37 3.89
CA LEU A 255 -7.04 -0.78 4.14
C LEU A 255 -8.28 -0.76 3.25
N GLU A 256 -8.85 0.40 2.95
CA GLU A 256 -10.03 0.53 2.07
C GLU A 256 -9.70 0.22 0.61
N ASP A 257 -8.56 0.71 0.13
CA ASP A 257 -8.03 0.43 -1.21
C ASP A 257 -7.87 -1.08 -1.44
N TRP A 258 -7.40 -1.81 -0.42
CA TRP A 258 -7.31 -3.27 -0.45
C TRP A 258 -8.68 -3.94 -0.63
N ILE A 259 -9.71 -3.52 0.13
CA ILE A 259 -11.07 -4.09 -0.02
C ILE A 259 -11.64 -3.83 -1.41
N LEU A 260 -11.43 -2.63 -1.95
CA LEU A 260 -11.92 -2.29 -3.27
C LEU A 260 -11.20 -3.12 -4.36
N GLY A 261 -9.91 -3.39 -4.21
CA GLY A 261 -9.15 -4.27 -5.10
C GLY A 261 -9.66 -5.71 -5.14
N ASP A 262 -10.04 -6.26 -3.99
CA ASP A 262 -10.59 -7.63 -3.82
C ASP A 262 -11.96 -7.79 -4.53
N HIS A 263 -12.77 -6.74 -4.56
CA HIS A 263 -14.07 -6.73 -5.27
C HIS A 263 -13.97 -6.72 -6.80
N PHE A 264 -12.80 -6.45 -7.38
CA PHE A 264 -12.56 -6.55 -8.83
C PHE A 264 -12.00 -7.92 -9.25
N THR A 265 -11.55 -8.76 -8.30
CA THR A 265 -10.96 -10.08 -8.58
C THR A 265 -11.93 -11.25 -8.37
N ASP A 266 -13.03 -11.04 -7.61
CA ASP A 266 -14.08 -12.05 -7.38
C ASP A 266 -15.17 -12.13 -8.48
N GLY A 267 -14.89 -11.59 -9.66
CA GLY A 267 -15.72 -11.81 -10.85
C GLY A 267 -15.33 -13.11 -11.53
N ASP A 268 -15.99 -14.21 -11.17
CA ASP A 268 -15.96 -15.48 -11.91
C ASP A 268 -15.95 -15.23 -13.42
N GLY A 269 -14.94 -15.77 -14.10
CA GLY A 269 -14.84 -15.71 -15.55
C GLY A 269 -15.99 -16.46 -16.21
N ASP A 270 -16.87 -15.71 -16.85
CA ASP A 270 -17.49 -16.13 -18.10
C ASP A 270 -16.96 -15.19 -19.19
N ASP A 271 -16.24 -15.79 -20.14
CA ASP A 271 -15.87 -15.18 -21.41
C ASP A 271 -17.13 -14.66 -22.11
N ASP A 272 -17.30 -13.34 -22.18
CA ASP A 272 -17.99 -12.67 -23.28
C ASP A 272 -17.32 -11.32 -23.52
N ASP A 273 -16.65 -11.20 -24.67
CA ASP A 273 -16.24 -9.94 -25.29
C ASP A 273 -17.49 -9.06 -25.51
N GLU A 274 -17.88 -8.24 -24.53
CA GLU A 274 -18.81 -7.11 -24.76
C GLU A 274 -18.31 -5.85 -24.04
N ASP A 275 -17.79 -4.92 -24.85
CA ASP A 275 -17.70 -3.48 -24.63
C ASP A 275 -17.34 -2.99 -23.22
N ILE A 276 -16.02 -2.88 -22.96
CA ILE A 276 -15.51 -1.92 -21.97
C ILE A 276 -15.95 -0.53 -22.45
N PRO A 277 -16.82 0.21 -21.73
CA PRO A 277 -17.11 1.58 -22.11
C PRO A 277 -15.87 2.42 -21.84
N ASP A 278 -15.44 3.19 -22.84
CA ASP A 278 -14.36 4.16 -22.73
C ASP A 278 -14.49 5.00 -21.45
N VAL A 279 -13.37 5.13 -20.74
CA VAL A 279 -13.19 5.94 -19.54
C VAL A 279 -13.32 7.44 -19.84
N ASP A 280 -14.56 7.90 -20.04
CA ASP A 280 -14.93 9.32 -20.20
C ASP A 280 -16.17 9.67 -19.35
N VAL A 281 -16.29 9.09 -18.14
CA VAL A 281 -17.41 9.40 -17.21
C VAL A 281 -16.89 9.65 -15.79
N LEU A 282 -16.00 10.64 -15.64
CA LEU A 282 -15.62 11.22 -14.34
C LEU A 282 -16.15 12.67 -14.17
N GLU A 283 -17.18 13.06 -14.92
CA GLU A 283 -17.79 14.40 -14.82
C GLU A 283 -19.24 14.43 -14.31
N ASP A 284 -19.86 13.28 -13.96
CA ASP A 284 -21.31 13.26 -13.63
C ASP A 284 -21.71 12.59 -12.29
N LEU A 285 -20.77 12.33 -11.36
CA LEU A 285 -21.09 11.85 -10.00
C LEU A 285 -21.27 12.99 -8.99
N GLY A 286 -21.86 14.10 -9.44
CA GLY A 286 -22.19 15.27 -8.63
C GLY A 286 -23.60 15.26 -8.02
N GLU A 287 -24.49 14.32 -8.36
CA GLU A 287 -25.86 14.34 -7.86
C GLU A 287 -26.40 12.97 -7.43
N SER A 288 -27.05 12.99 -6.26
CA SER A 288 -28.06 12.03 -5.78
C SER A 288 -27.62 10.94 -4.80
N LEU A 289 -27.18 11.37 -3.61
CA LEU A 289 -27.46 10.64 -2.37
C LEU A 289 -28.94 10.85 -1.98
N SER A 290 -29.85 10.04 -2.49
CA SER A 290 -31.19 9.86 -1.89
C SER A 290 -31.78 8.49 -2.26
N PRO A 291 -32.35 7.75 -1.30
CA PRO A 291 -33.00 6.48 -1.58
C PRO A 291 -34.23 6.68 -2.49
N PRO A 292 -34.56 5.71 -3.36
CA PRO A 292 -35.61 5.88 -4.36
C PRO A 292 -36.99 6.06 -3.70
N GLY A 293 -37.69 7.13 -4.07
CA GLY A 293 -39.11 7.31 -3.76
C GLY A 293 -39.52 8.54 -2.94
N GLN A 294 -38.60 9.44 -2.56
CA GLN A 294 -38.97 10.73 -1.98
C GLN A 294 -38.75 11.87 -3.00
N PRO A 295 -39.72 12.78 -3.21
CA PRO A 295 -39.50 13.94 -4.07
C PRO A 295 -38.36 14.78 -3.49
N ALA A 296 -37.37 15.13 -4.33
CA ALA A 296 -36.22 15.93 -3.93
C ALA A 296 -36.68 17.22 -3.25
N PHE A 297 -36.56 17.27 -1.92
CA PHE A 297 -36.87 18.45 -1.16
C PHE A 297 -35.67 19.39 -1.28
N ASN A 298 -35.77 20.39 -2.14
CA ASN A 298 -34.80 21.48 -2.15
C ASN A 298 -35.20 22.49 -1.05
N PRO A 299 -34.53 22.50 0.12
CA PRO A 299 -34.81 23.46 1.19
C PRO A 299 -34.56 24.91 0.74
N TRP A 300 -33.88 25.14 -0.38
CA TRP A 300 -33.51 26.45 -0.91
C TRP A 300 -34.33 26.89 -2.13
N ARG A 301 -35.45 26.21 -2.45
CA ARG A 301 -36.30 26.54 -3.62
C ARG A 301 -36.79 28.00 -3.68
N HIS A 302 -36.78 28.70 -2.56
CA HIS A 302 -37.26 30.07 -2.40
C HIS A 302 -36.13 31.10 -2.47
N VAL A 303 -34.88 30.67 -2.68
CA VAL A 303 -33.71 31.54 -2.75
C VAL A 303 -33.38 31.78 -4.22
N GLY A 304 -33.49 33.04 -4.65
CA GLY A 304 -33.13 33.43 -6.01
C GLY A 304 -31.63 33.35 -6.24
N ARG A 305 -31.21 33.02 -7.46
CA ARG A 305 -29.79 32.86 -7.87
C ARG A 305 -28.90 34.06 -7.49
N ASN A 306 -29.46 35.27 -7.44
CA ASN A 306 -28.73 36.50 -7.12
C ASN A 306 -28.91 36.98 -5.66
N ASP A 307 -29.70 36.28 -4.86
CA ASP A 307 -29.96 36.63 -3.45
C ASP A 307 -28.74 36.30 -2.58
N PRO A 308 -28.62 36.92 -1.39
CA PRO A 308 -27.61 36.53 -0.41
C PRO A 308 -27.71 35.05 -0.05
N CYS A 309 -26.57 34.36 -0.02
CA CYS A 309 -26.52 32.93 0.22
C CYS A 309 -26.90 32.61 1.68
N PRO A 310 -27.88 31.73 1.93
CA PRO A 310 -28.37 31.43 3.28
C PRO A 310 -27.35 30.73 4.20
N CYS A 311 -26.24 30.22 3.66
CA CYS A 311 -25.16 29.59 4.45
C CYS A 311 -24.35 30.60 5.29
N GLY A 312 -24.68 31.89 5.24
CA GLY A 312 -24.01 32.93 6.04
C GLY A 312 -22.71 33.46 5.44
N SER A 313 -22.35 33.06 4.21
CA SER A 313 -21.09 33.45 3.56
C SER A 313 -21.01 34.90 3.10
N GLY A 314 -22.13 35.64 3.10
CA GLY A 314 -22.24 37.00 2.58
C GLY A 314 -22.14 37.12 1.05
N LYS A 315 -21.97 36.01 0.33
CA LYS A 315 -21.90 35.97 -1.15
C LYS A 315 -23.29 35.78 -1.77
N LYS A 316 -23.45 36.11 -3.05
CA LYS A 316 -24.67 35.75 -3.80
C LYS A 316 -24.76 34.23 -4.00
N ALA A 317 -25.95 33.64 -3.95
CA ALA A 317 -26.16 32.20 -3.99
C ALA A 317 -25.47 31.51 -5.19
N LYS A 318 -25.51 32.12 -6.40
CA LYS A 318 -24.82 31.62 -7.60
C LYS A 318 -23.29 31.57 -7.55
N ARG A 319 -22.66 32.21 -6.57
CA ARG A 319 -21.20 32.23 -6.36
C ARG A 319 -20.80 31.52 -5.08
N CYS A 320 -21.71 30.69 -4.55
CA CYS A 320 -21.56 29.97 -3.31
C CYS A 320 -22.29 28.62 -3.44
N CYS A 321 -23.30 28.33 -2.63
CA CYS A 321 -23.95 27.02 -2.58
C CYS A 321 -24.80 26.65 -3.82
N LEU A 322 -25.04 27.57 -4.75
CA LEU A 322 -25.65 27.29 -6.07
C LEU A 322 -24.66 27.49 -7.22
N ALA A 323 -23.36 27.52 -6.93
CA ALA A 323 -22.33 27.36 -7.94
C ALA A 323 -22.14 25.84 -8.13
N GLY A 324 -22.74 25.31 -9.19
CA GLY A 324 -22.21 24.10 -9.83
C GLY A 324 -20.91 24.47 -10.51
#